data_AF-A0A5C7PAC5-F1
#
_entry.id   AF-A0A5C7PAC5-F1
#
_cell.length_a   1.000
_cell.length_b   1.000
_cell.length_c   1.000
_cell.angle_alpha   90.00
_cell.angle_beta   90.00
_cell.angle_gamma   90.00
#
_symmetry.space_group_name_H-M   'P 1'
#
loop_
_entity.id
_entity.type
_entity.pdbx_description
1 polymer ?
#
loop_
_entity_poly.entity_id
_entity_poly.type
_entity_poly.pdbx_seq_one_letter_code
_entity_poly.pdbx_strand_id
1 'polypeptide(L)'
;MPVNLPNNIVDGNAGNAAPLMENFNELKNFVNTLETTINDGTALPDGSVTTAKLDDGAVTAIKLASDAVTTAKMLDANVTRAKLAAGAVGAVNYTTKTGNYTVTTSDDVILCSGAAFTLTLFASSGNTGRVLTIKKTDSSLTNIITVSGDGGFSTTLNTIGETIVIVCDGTTWQVLDRKTDTGWVDAGTMTVTATTTNPNKATSPDIDKVTWRRVGGSAEIIWRYKQSSTVGASAGSGDYLYALPTGMTVDTTLFPSSSAGPTSESDIYATQVGTASLGIDSGEDGMGGAYLYDSSKVRARTSNAFSTYGSWGSGFFAFTVANNVGWTIRATVPISGWNN
;
A
#
# COMPACT_ATOMS: atom_id res chain seq x y z
N MET A 1 42.92 18.42 -53.74
CA MET A 1 43.38 18.69 -55.13
C MET A 1 43.87 17.38 -55.70
N PRO A 2 43.43 16.93 -56.88
CA PRO A 2 43.96 15.69 -57.46
C PRO A 2 45.44 15.92 -57.82
N VAL A 3 46.31 15.03 -57.35
CA VAL A 3 47.74 15.04 -57.71
C VAL A 3 47.84 14.49 -59.13
N ASN A 4 48.08 15.37 -60.10
CA ASN A 4 48.30 14.98 -61.48
C ASN A 4 49.78 14.57 -61.63
N LEU A 5 50.05 13.26 -61.67
CA LEU A 5 51.40 12.74 -61.87
C LEU A 5 51.78 12.85 -63.36
N PRO A 6 53.00 13.32 -63.71
CA PRO A 6 53.41 13.49 -65.09
C PRO A 6 53.47 12.14 -65.82
N ASN A 7 52.90 12.10 -67.03
CA ASN A 7 52.78 10.93 -67.91
C ASN A 7 54.11 10.45 -68.54
N ASN A 8 55.28 10.81 -67.99
CA ASN A 8 56.57 10.44 -68.58
C ASN A 8 57.51 9.82 -67.54
N ILE A 9 57.28 8.54 -67.23
CA ILE A 9 58.15 7.67 -66.41
C ILE A 9 58.92 6.69 -67.33
N VAL A 10 59.06 7.03 -68.61
CA VAL A 10 59.83 6.23 -69.57
C VAL A 10 61.20 6.86 -69.73
N ASP A 11 62.27 6.13 -69.42
CA ASP A 11 63.69 6.53 -69.54
C ASP A 11 64.15 6.82 -70.99
N GLY A 12 63.22 7.00 -71.93
CA GLY A 12 63.48 7.15 -73.35
C GLY A 12 63.87 5.84 -74.05
N ASN A 13 64.00 4.72 -73.33
CA ASN A 13 64.28 3.39 -73.89
C ASN A 13 62.97 2.60 -74.07
N ALA A 14 62.52 2.45 -75.32
CA ALA A 14 61.26 1.78 -75.66
C ALA A 14 61.14 0.34 -75.13
N GLY A 15 62.28 -0.35 -74.90
CA GLY A 15 62.30 -1.70 -74.32
C GLY A 15 61.92 -1.76 -72.83
N ASN A 16 62.04 -0.66 -72.10
CA ASN A 16 61.80 -0.60 -70.64
C ASN A 16 60.41 -0.01 -70.29
N ALA A 17 59.68 0.50 -71.28
CA ALA A 17 58.45 1.25 -71.09
C ALA A 17 57.29 0.43 -70.49
N ALA A 18 57.08 -0.78 -71.00
CA ALA A 18 56.02 -1.67 -70.56
C ALA A 18 56.20 -2.15 -69.11
N PRO A 19 57.37 -2.68 -68.69
CA PRO A 19 57.55 -3.13 -67.31
C PRO A 19 57.55 -1.98 -66.29
N LEU A 20 58.03 -0.79 -66.66
CA LEU A 20 57.95 0.38 -65.76
C LEU A 20 56.50 0.84 -65.55
N MET A 21 55.66 0.80 -66.59
CA MET A 21 54.24 1.13 -66.50
C MET A 21 53.46 0.07 -65.71
N GLU A 22 53.79 -1.20 -65.87
CA GLU A 22 53.22 -2.32 -65.10
C GLU A 22 53.51 -2.15 -63.61
N ASN A 23 54.77 -1.92 -63.23
CA ASN A 23 55.18 -1.65 -61.85
C ASN A 23 54.48 -0.43 -61.25
N PHE A 24 54.29 0.64 -62.04
CA PHE A 24 53.57 1.83 -61.56
C PHE A 24 52.08 1.54 -61.31
N ASN A 25 51.44 0.74 -62.16
CA ASN A 25 50.05 0.34 -61.97
C ASN A 25 49.89 -0.59 -60.76
N GLU A 26 50.82 -1.52 -60.54
CA GLU A 26 50.84 -2.35 -59.34
C GLU A 26 51.00 -1.52 -58.07
N LEU A 27 51.94 -0.56 -58.06
CA LEU A 27 52.13 0.36 -56.94
C LEU A 27 50.88 1.19 -56.67
N LYS A 28 50.25 1.72 -57.72
CA LYS A 28 49.00 2.49 -57.61
C LYS A 28 47.86 1.64 -57.03
N ASN A 29 47.74 0.39 -57.44
CA ASN A 29 46.74 -0.53 -56.92
C ASN A 29 47.00 -0.90 -55.45
N PHE A 30 48.27 -1.10 -55.09
CA PHE A 30 48.67 -1.36 -53.70
C PHE A 30 48.32 -0.17 -52.79
N VAL A 31 48.65 1.06 -53.20
CA VAL A 31 48.35 2.28 -52.44
C VAL A 31 46.83 2.45 -52.27
N ASN A 32 46.04 2.27 -53.33
CA ASN A 32 44.57 2.36 -53.24
C ASN A 32 43.97 1.31 -52.28
N THR A 33 44.53 0.11 -52.28
CA THR A 33 44.09 -0.99 -51.39
C THR A 33 44.40 -0.66 -49.93
N LEU A 34 45.58 -0.10 -49.66
CA LEU A 34 45.97 0.37 -48.33
C LEU A 34 45.04 1.49 -47.83
N GLU A 35 44.78 2.51 -48.64
CA GLU A 35 43.89 3.62 -48.26
C GLU A 35 42.48 3.15 -47.93
N THR A 36 41.94 2.23 -48.72
CA THR A 36 40.59 1.68 -48.50
C THR A 36 40.54 0.87 -47.21
N THR A 37 41.54 0.03 -46.96
CA THR A 37 41.60 -0.84 -45.78
C THR A 37 41.73 -0.02 -44.49
N ILE A 38 42.53 1.03 -44.48
CA ILE A 38 42.74 1.87 -43.29
C ILE A 38 41.48 2.68 -42.94
N ASN A 39 40.71 3.11 -43.94
CA ASN A 39 39.56 4.00 -43.75
C ASN A 39 38.24 3.30 -43.38
N ASP A 40 38.13 1.98 -43.55
CA ASP A 40 36.91 1.20 -43.24
C ASP A 40 36.79 0.83 -41.75
N GLY A 41 37.79 1.15 -40.91
CA GLY A 41 37.77 0.85 -39.47
C GLY A 41 37.89 -0.65 -39.13
N THR A 42 37.75 -1.55 -40.11
CA THR A 42 37.96 -3.00 -40.01
C THR A 42 39.43 -3.40 -39.89
N ALA A 43 40.36 -2.47 -40.17
CA ALA A 43 41.79 -2.66 -39.99
C ALA A 43 42.24 -2.65 -38.51
N LEU A 44 41.35 -2.32 -37.57
CA LEU A 44 41.67 -2.31 -36.15
C LEU A 44 41.53 -3.72 -35.55
N PRO A 45 42.58 -4.27 -34.91
CA PRO A 45 42.47 -5.52 -34.18
C PRO A 45 41.45 -5.44 -33.04
N ASP A 46 40.86 -6.57 -32.67
CA ASP A 46 39.92 -6.66 -31.55
C ASP A 46 40.52 -6.10 -30.25
N GLY A 47 39.75 -5.26 -29.55
CA GLY A 47 40.17 -4.63 -28.31
C GLY A 47 41.29 -3.58 -28.46
N SER A 48 41.70 -3.24 -29.69
CA SER A 48 42.75 -2.24 -29.93
C SER A 48 42.30 -0.83 -29.54
N VAL A 49 41.00 -0.53 -29.48
CA VAL A 49 40.46 0.73 -28.96
C VAL A 49 40.21 0.57 -27.45
N THR A 50 41.17 1.04 -26.65
CA THR A 50 41.05 1.09 -25.19
C THR A 50 40.38 2.39 -24.74
N THR A 51 39.97 2.46 -23.48
CA THR A 51 39.41 3.70 -22.89
C THR A 51 40.36 4.88 -23.02
N ALA A 52 41.67 4.69 -22.85
CA ALA A 52 42.67 5.76 -22.99
C ALA A 52 42.86 6.27 -24.43
N LYS A 53 42.34 5.56 -25.44
CA LYS A 53 42.33 6.00 -26.85
C LYS A 53 41.05 6.75 -27.23
N LEU A 54 40.08 6.81 -26.32
CA LEU A 54 38.86 7.60 -26.48
C LEU A 54 39.00 8.85 -25.62
N ASP A 55 39.15 10.00 -26.28
CA ASP A 55 39.10 11.28 -25.59
C ASP A 55 37.74 11.50 -24.91
N ASP A 56 37.71 12.38 -23.90
CA ASP A 56 36.46 12.75 -23.23
C ASP A 56 35.45 13.31 -24.24
N GLY A 57 34.25 12.73 -24.26
CA GLY A 57 33.20 13.08 -25.22
C GLY A 57 33.40 12.51 -26.63
N ALA A 58 34.38 11.63 -26.86
CA ALA A 58 34.59 10.99 -28.16
C ALA A 58 33.40 10.14 -28.63
N VAL A 59 32.60 9.59 -27.71
CA VAL A 59 31.36 8.86 -28.02
C VAL A 59 30.16 9.78 -27.78
N THR A 60 29.61 10.34 -28.85
CA THR A 60 28.42 11.21 -28.82
C THR A 60 27.17 10.44 -29.24
N ALA A 61 25.99 11.02 -29.03
CA ALA A 61 24.72 10.39 -29.39
C ALA A 61 24.65 9.96 -30.87
N ILE A 62 25.19 10.76 -31.80
CA ILE A 62 25.19 10.45 -33.25
C ILE A 62 26.08 9.23 -33.58
N LYS A 63 27.08 8.93 -32.74
CA LYS A 63 27.97 7.77 -32.92
C LYS A 63 27.40 6.47 -32.34
N LEU A 64 26.31 6.56 -31.58
CA LEU A 64 25.58 5.40 -31.09
C LEU A 64 24.45 5.09 -32.08
N ALA A 65 24.54 3.96 -32.75
CA ALA A 65 23.44 3.46 -33.58
C ALA A 65 22.20 3.18 -32.73
N SER A 66 21.02 3.09 -33.36
CA SER A 66 19.82 2.57 -32.71
C SER A 66 20.11 1.20 -32.07
N ASP A 67 19.59 0.99 -30.86
CA ASP A 67 19.80 -0.23 -30.07
C ASP A 67 21.27 -0.54 -29.72
N ALA A 68 22.19 0.42 -29.88
CA ALA A 68 23.58 0.23 -29.51
C ALA A 68 23.77 0.02 -27.99
N VAL A 69 22.87 0.54 -27.16
CA VAL A 69 22.87 0.35 -25.70
C VAL A 69 21.65 -0.49 -25.32
N THR A 70 21.85 -1.80 -25.19
CA THR A 70 20.81 -2.75 -24.76
C THR A 70 20.89 -3.03 -23.27
N THR A 71 19.89 -3.71 -22.71
CA THR A 71 19.86 -4.16 -21.32
C THR A 71 21.10 -4.96 -20.94
N ALA A 72 21.56 -5.87 -21.79
CA ALA A 72 22.77 -6.67 -21.55
C ALA A 72 24.07 -5.84 -21.46
N LYS A 73 24.07 -4.62 -22.03
CA LYS A 73 25.21 -3.68 -21.96
C LYS A 73 25.14 -2.75 -20.75
N MET A 74 24.08 -2.86 -19.93
CA MET A 74 23.87 -2.11 -18.71
C MET A 74 24.00 -3.03 -17.51
N LEU A 75 25.01 -2.79 -16.66
CA LEU A 75 25.13 -3.52 -15.39
C LEU A 75 24.02 -3.12 -14.42
N ASP A 76 23.64 -4.06 -13.56
CA ASP A 76 22.66 -3.82 -12.50
C ASP A 76 23.06 -2.63 -11.62
N ALA A 77 22.05 -1.84 -11.23
CA ALA A 77 22.19 -0.62 -10.43
C ALA A 77 23.01 0.53 -11.06
N ASN A 78 23.47 0.43 -12.32
CA ASN A 78 24.19 1.54 -12.96
C ASN A 78 23.30 2.75 -13.26
N VAL A 79 21.98 2.58 -13.44
CA VAL A 79 21.01 3.67 -13.52
C VAL A 79 20.43 3.91 -12.13
N THR A 80 20.96 4.90 -11.43
CA THR A 80 20.53 5.27 -10.08
C THR A 80 19.46 6.35 -10.12
N ARG A 81 18.74 6.55 -9.00
CA ARG A 81 17.73 7.63 -8.89
C ARG A 81 18.28 9.01 -9.24
N ALA A 82 19.54 9.32 -8.92
CA ALA A 82 20.16 10.61 -9.22
C ALA A 82 20.43 10.82 -10.72
N LYS A 83 20.50 9.75 -11.51
CA LYS A 83 20.68 9.79 -12.98
C LYS A 83 19.35 9.91 -13.72
N LEU A 84 18.23 9.73 -13.02
CA LEU A 84 16.89 9.82 -13.57
C LEU A 84 16.27 11.17 -13.20
N ALA A 85 15.87 11.94 -14.21
CA ALA A 85 15.05 13.13 -13.97
C ALA A 85 13.68 12.72 -13.38
N ALA A 86 13.00 13.65 -12.70
CA ALA A 86 11.64 13.42 -12.25
C ALA A 86 10.73 13.07 -13.45
N GLY A 87 10.02 11.94 -13.37
CA GLY A 87 9.18 11.43 -14.47
C GLY A 87 9.92 10.68 -15.58
N ALA A 88 11.24 10.50 -15.49
CA ALA A 88 12.03 9.77 -16.50
C ALA A 88 11.64 8.29 -16.65
N VAL A 89 11.02 7.71 -15.62
CA VAL A 89 10.49 6.33 -15.62
C VAL A 89 8.95 6.33 -15.52
N GLY A 90 8.32 7.31 -16.15
CA GLY A 90 6.89 7.59 -15.98
C GLY A 90 6.59 8.19 -14.60
N ALA A 91 5.78 9.23 -14.55
CA ALA A 91 5.13 9.59 -13.30
C ALA A 91 4.01 8.58 -13.03
N VAL A 92 3.83 8.15 -11.78
CA VAL A 92 2.60 7.45 -11.39
C VAL A 92 1.43 8.37 -11.69
N ASN A 93 0.55 7.97 -12.60
CA ASN A 93 -0.60 8.77 -12.99
C ASN A 93 -1.70 8.66 -11.92
N TYR A 94 -1.93 9.75 -11.20
CA TYR A 94 -3.05 9.90 -10.28
C TYR A 94 -4.22 10.55 -11.00
N THR A 95 -5.28 9.79 -11.26
CA THR A 95 -6.49 10.29 -11.92
C THR A 95 -7.66 10.30 -10.93
N THR A 96 -8.34 11.44 -10.77
CA THR A 96 -9.57 11.51 -9.98
C THR A 96 -10.79 11.32 -10.89
N LYS A 97 -11.75 10.48 -10.47
CA LYS A 97 -13.00 10.22 -11.19
C LYS A 97 -14.21 10.38 -10.28
N THR A 98 -15.27 10.96 -10.84
CA THR A 98 -16.53 11.28 -10.14
C THR A 98 -17.77 10.65 -10.78
N GLY A 99 -17.58 9.77 -11.75
CA GLY A 99 -18.64 9.10 -12.50
C GLY A 99 -18.09 7.93 -13.29
N ASN A 100 -18.98 7.26 -14.03
CA ASN A 100 -18.62 6.07 -14.81
C ASN A 100 -17.40 6.33 -15.69
N TYR A 101 -16.43 5.42 -15.62
CA TYR A 101 -15.17 5.61 -16.32
C TYR A 101 -14.61 4.27 -16.81
N THR A 102 -14.26 4.21 -18.09
CA THR A 102 -13.47 3.11 -18.64
C THR A 102 -12.01 3.37 -18.33
N VAL A 103 -11.42 2.51 -17.51
CA VAL A 103 -10.01 2.56 -17.15
C VAL A 103 -9.16 2.31 -18.38
N THR A 104 -8.04 3.02 -18.50
CA THR A 104 -7.10 2.90 -19.62
C THR A 104 -5.77 2.34 -19.16
N THR A 105 -4.95 1.86 -20.11
CA THR A 105 -3.59 1.38 -19.82
C THR A 105 -2.66 2.48 -19.30
N SER A 106 -3.03 3.76 -19.44
CA SER A 106 -2.29 4.91 -18.91
C SER A 106 -2.62 5.22 -17.45
N ASP A 107 -3.72 4.71 -16.89
CA ASP A 107 -4.07 4.93 -15.48
C ASP A 107 -3.22 4.03 -14.58
N ASP A 108 -2.65 4.57 -13.49
CA ASP A 108 -1.95 3.78 -12.45
C ASP A 108 -2.72 3.79 -11.13
N VAL A 109 -3.11 4.99 -10.67
CA VAL A 109 -3.84 5.21 -9.43
C VAL A 109 -5.12 5.99 -9.71
N ILE A 110 -6.27 5.43 -9.33
CA ILE A 110 -7.58 6.03 -9.54
C ILE A 110 -8.21 6.40 -8.20
N LEU A 111 -8.44 7.70 -8.00
CA LEU A 111 -9.13 8.23 -6.83
C LEU A 111 -10.61 8.44 -7.19
N CYS A 112 -11.50 7.75 -6.50
CA CYS A 112 -12.93 7.73 -6.78
C CYS A 112 -13.69 8.55 -5.74
N SER A 113 -14.29 9.66 -6.16
CA SER A 113 -15.07 10.55 -5.29
C SER A 113 -16.47 10.82 -5.86
N GLY A 114 -17.35 11.46 -5.09
CA GLY A 114 -18.72 11.75 -5.54
C GLY A 114 -19.66 10.55 -5.44
N ALA A 115 -20.67 10.52 -6.32
CA ALA A 115 -21.77 9.55 -6.30
C ALA A 115 -21.30 8.10 -6.56
N ALA A 116 -22.20 7.12 -6.39
CA ALA A 116 -21.94 5.75 -6.82
C ALA A 116 -21.70 5.68 -8.34
N PHE A 117 -20.68 4.95 -8.77
CA PHE A 117 -20.38 4.73 -10.19
C PHE A 117 -19.56 3.46 -10.43
N THR A 118 -19.45 3.08 -11.70
CA THR A 118 -18.68 1.93 -12.14
C THR A 118 -17.39 2.35 -12.85
N LEU A 119 -16.27 1.79 -12.39
CA LEU A 119 -15.04 1.67 -13.16
C LEU A 119 -15.09 0.40 -14.01
N THR A 120 -14.96 0.57 -15.32
CA THR A 120 -14.87 -0.54 -16.27
C THR A 120 -13.40 -0.77 -16.64
N LEU A 121 -12.82 -1.89 -16.23
CA LEU A 121 -11.45 -2.27 -16.51
C LEU A 121 -11.26 -2.55 -18.00
N PHE A 122 -10.09 -2.20 -18.52
CA PHE A 122 -9.65 -2.61 -19.86
C PHE A 122 -9.33 -4.12 -19.89
N ALA A 123 -9.20 -4.65 -21.10
CA ALA A 123 -8.97 -6.07 -21.33
C ALA A 123 -7.72 -6.57 -20.59
N SER A 124 -7.85 -7.67 -19.86
CA SER A 124 -6.78 -8.42 -19.22
C SER A 124 -5.82 -8.99 -20.27
N SER A 125 -6.35 -9.44 -21.41
CA SER A 125 -5.56 -9.96 -22.53
C SER A 125 -4.56 -8.92 -23.04
N GLY A 126 -3.28 -9.32 -23.13
CA GLY A 126 -2.18 -8.45 -23.54
C GLY A 126 -1.63 -7.53 -22.45
N ASN A 127 -2.17 -7.59 -21.22
CA ASN A 127 -1.80 -6.71 -20.10
C ASN A 127 -1.32 -7.47 -18.86
N THR A 128 -0.79 -8.68 -19.01
CA THR A 128 -0.25 -9.50 -17.90
C THR A 128 0.75 -8.70 -17.06
N GLY A 129 0.59 -8.75 -15.74
CA GLY A 129 1.42 -8.05 -14.77
C GLY A 129 1.05 -6.58 -14.56
N ARG A 130 0.05 -6.05 -15.27
CA ARG A 130 -0.42 -4.69 -15.04
C ARG A 130 -1.08 -4.57 -13.68
N VAL A 131 -0.70 -3.54 -12.92
CA VAL A 131 -1.21 -3.26 -11.57
C VAL A 131 -1.96 -1.93 -11.57
N LEU A 132 -3.11 -1.89 -10.91
CA LEU A 132 -3.88 -0.68 -10.67
C LEU A 132 -4.14 -0.53 -9.18
N THR A 133 -4.05 0.71 -8.68
CA THR A 133 -4.52 1.05 -7.34
C THR A 133 -5.79 1.88 -7.45
N ILE A 134 -6.86 1.44 -6.81
CA ILE A 134 -8.14 2.14 -6.83
C ILE A 134 -8.50 2.47 -5.40
N LYS A 135 -8.84 3.74 -5.13
CA LYS A 135 -9.17 4.23 -3.80
C LYS A 135 -10.47 4.99 -3.81
N LYS A 136 -11.38 4.67 -2.90
CA LYS A 136 -12.55 5.50 -2.62
C LYS A 136 -12.16 6.63 -1.68
N THR A 137 -12.43 7.86 -2.07
CA THR A 137 -12.09 9.07 -1.31
C THR A 137 -13.33 9.81 -0.81
N ASP A 138 -14.51 9.50 -1.36
CA ASP A 138 -15.78 10.03 -0.88
C ASP A 138 -16.21 9.41 0.46
N SER A 139 -16.72 10.25 1.36
CA SER A 139 -17.15 9.90 2.73
C SER A 139 -18.51 9.22 2.81
N SER A 140 -19.33 9.27 1.76
CA SER A 140 -20.62 8.60 1.76
C SER A 140 -20.46 7.09 1.68
N LEU A 141 -21.22 6.41 2.55
CA LEU A 141 -21.28 4.96 2.65
C LEU A 141 -22.23 4.34 1.62
N THR A 142 -23.13 5.15 1.05
CA THR A 142 -24.08 4.73 0.01
C THR A 142 -23.49 4.87 -1.39
N ASN A 143 -22.45 5.70 -1.54
CA ASN A 143 -21.74 5.89 -2.81
C ASN A 143 -20.74 4.76 -3.04
N ILE A 144 -21.27 3.59 -3.43
CA ILE A 144 -20.46 2.40 -3.74
C ILE A 144 -19.74 2.61 -5.08
N ILE A 145 -18.43 2.37 -5.09
CA ILE A 145 -17.63 2.32 -6.31
C ILE A 145 -17.56 0.86 -6.76
N THR A 146 -18.14 0.56 -7.90
CA THR A 146 -18.03 -0.77 -8.50
C THR A 146 -16.82 -0.80 -9.43
N VAL A 147 -15.96 -1.80 -9.30
CA VAL A 147 -14.85 -2.06 -10.21
C VAL A 147 -15.13 -3.38 -10.90
N SER A 148 -15.30 -3.34 -12.22
CA SER A 148 -15.72 -4.51 -13.00
C SER A 148 -15.09 -4.49 -14.38
N GLY A 149 -15.09 -5.61 -15.10
CA GLY A 149 -14.64 -5.67 -16.48
C GLY A 149 -13.70 -6.85 -16.74
N ASP A 150 -13.71 -7.28 -18.00
CA ASP A 150 -13.03 -8.43 -18.62
C ASP A 150 -12.94 -9.74 -17.82
N GLY A 151 -13.59 -10.79 -18.33
CA GLY A 151 -13.45 -12.14 -17.78
C GLY A 151 -14.11 -12.39 -16.41
N GLY A 152 -15.12 -11.60 -16.05
CA GLY A 152 -15.98 -11.86 -14.87
C GLY A 152 -15.49 -11.29 -13.54
N PHE A 153 -14.35 -10.59 -13.51
CA PHE A 153 -13.92 -9.86 -12.32
C PHE A 153 -14.92 -8.75 -11.97
N SER A 154 -15.33 -8.72 -10.71
CA SER A 154 -16.16 -7.65 -10.15
C SER A 154 -15.90 -7.51 -8.66
N THR A 155 -15.77 -6.27 -8.22
CA THR A 155 -15.65 -5.96 -6.80
C THR A 155 -16.12 -4.54 -6.49
N THR A 156 -16.23 -4.21 -5.21
CA THR A 156 -16.67 -2.88 -4.78
C THR A 156 -15.72 -2.25 -3.77
N LEU A 157 -15.73 -0.91 -3.71
CA LEU A 157 -15.22 -0.13 -2.61
C LEU A 157 -16.40 0.62 -1.99
N ASN A 158 -16.58 0.48 -0.69
CA ASN A 158 -17.80 0.81 0.02
C ASN A 158 -17.60 1.96 1.03
N THR A 159 -16.37 2.19 1.47
CA THR A 159 -16.07 3.25 2.45
C THR A 159 -14.94 4.17 2.02
N ILE A 160 -14.92 5.39 2.58
CA ILE A 160 -13.80 6.31 2.45
C ILE A 160 -12.50 5.66 2.88
N GLY A 161 -11.42 5.92 2.15
CA GLY A 161 -10.10 5.38 2.46
C GLY A 161 -9.89 3.95 1.99
N GLU A 162 -10.96 3.21 1.68
CA GLU A 162 -10.85 1.87 1.12
C GLU A 162 -10.03 1.92 -0.16
N THR A 163 -9.05 1.03 -0.25
CA THR A 163 -8.11 0.93 -1.35
C THR A 163 -7.99 -0.53 -1.75
N ILE A 164 -8.07 -0.80 -3.04
CA ILE A 164 -7.73 -2.10 -3.61
C ILE A 164 -6.52 -1.93 -4.53
N VAL A 165 -5.64 -2.92 -4.49
CA VAL A 165 -4.59 -3.11 -5.49
C VAL A 165 -5.01 -4.34 -6.29
N ILE A 166 -5.18 -4.15 -7.59
CA ILE A 166 -5.55 -5.24 -8.50
C ILE A 166 -4.41 -5.50 -9.48
N VAL A 167 -4.23 -6.76 -9.87
CA VAL A 167 -3.22 -7.21 -10.82
C VAL A 167 -3.87 -8.02 -11.94
N CYS A 168 -3.43 -7.80 -13.17
CA CYS A 168 -3.84 -8.60 -14.32
C CYS A 168 -2.97 -9.86 -14.42
N ASP A 169 -3.58 -11.04 -14.46
CA ASP A 169 -2.88 -12.32 -14.66
C ASP A 169 -2.77 -12.73 -16.15
N GLY A 170 -3.33 -11.91 -17.05
CA GLY A 170 -3.39 -12.16 -18.50
C GLY A 170 -4.67 -12.83 -18.98
N THR A 171 -5.46 -13.40 -18.08
CA THR A 171 -6.79 -13.99 -18.34
C THR A 171 -7.90 -13.17 -17.69
N THR A 172 -7.66 -12.66 -16.48
CA THR A 172 -8.58 -11.80 -15.74
C THR A 172 -7.81 -10.88 -14.79
N TRP A 173 -8.56 -10.09 -14.02
CA TRP A 173 -8.05 -9.25 -12.94
C TRP A 173 -8.21 -9.95 -11.60
N GLN A 174 -7.25 -9.75 -10.69
CA GLN A 174 -7.24 -10.33 -9.35
C GLN A 174 -7.00 -9.23 -8.31
N VAL A 175 -7.62 -9.34 -7.13
CA VAL A 175 -7.27 -8.48 -5.99
C VAL A 175 -5.95 -8.98 -5.38
N LEU A 176 -4.91 -8.17 -5.44
CA LEU A 176 -3.61 -8.44 -4.82
C LEU A 176 -3.60 -8.01 -3.35
N ASP A 177 -4.15 -6.83 -3.05
CA ASP A 177 -4.26 -6.30 -1.69
C ASP A 177 -5.56 -5.50 -1.56
N ARG A 178 -6.12 -5.48 -0.36
CA ARG A 178 -7.27 -4.66 0.01
C ARG A 178 -7.05 -4.05 1.39
N LYS A 179 -6.99 -2.73 1.44
CA LYS A 179 -6.96 -1.94 2.67
C LYS A 179 -8.31 -1.29 2.87
N THR A 180 -8.93 -1.57 4.01
CA THR A 180 -10.28 -1.10 4.37
C THR A 180 -10.27 -0.23 5.62
N ASP A 181 -9.07 0.05 6.15
CA ASP A 181 -8.90 0.79 7.39
C ASP A 181 -9.22 2.27 7.18
N THR A 182 -10.17 2.81 7.95
CA THR A 182 -10.44 4.26 7.96
C THR A 182 -9.54 4.99 8.96
N GLY A 183 -9.52 6.32 8.86
CA GLY A 183 -9.06 7.15 9.98
C GLY A 183 -9.91 6.93 11.23
N TRP A 184 -9.33 7.27 12.39
CA TRP A 184 -10.04 7.24 13.66
C TRP A 184 -11.11 8.33 13.72
N VAL A 185 -12.32 7.95 14.14
CA VAL A 185 -13.49 8.81 14.33
C VAL A 185 -13.76 8.91 15.83
N ASP A 186 -14.02 10.12 16.33
CA ASP A 186 -14.47 10.37 17.70
C ASP A 186 -15.98 10.10 17.79
N ALA A 187 -16.39 9.15 18.62
CA ALA A 187 -17.79 8.81 18.92
C ALA A 187 -18.30 9.47 20.20
N GLY A 188 -17.55 10.41 20.78
CA GLY A 188 -17.93 11.15 21.97
C GLY A 188 -17.62 10.39 23.25
N THR A 189 -18.45 10.58 24.26
CA THR A 189 -18.28 9.98 25.59
C THR A 189 -18.77 8.54 25.63
N MET A 190 -18.15 7.71 26.46
CA MET A 190 -18.57 6.33 26.67
C MET A 190 -19.95 6.25 27.33
N THR A 191 -20.84 5.45 26.75
CA THR A 191 -22.05 4.98 27.43
C THR A 191 -21.76 3.62 28.04
N VAL A 192 -21.88 3.55 29.37
CA VAL A 192 -21.70 2.34 30.15
C VAL A 192 -23.00 2.00 30.88
N THR A 193 -23.43 0.76 30.75
CA THR A 193 -24.52 0.17 31.55
C THR A 193 -24.00 -1.06 32.26
N ALA A 194 -24.84 -1.69 33.09
CA ALA A 194 -24.52 -2.98 33.68
C ALA A 194 -25.69 -3.94 33.58
N THR A 195 -25.42 -5.24 33.77
CA THR A 195 -26.47 -6.26 33.76
C THR A 195 -27.44 -6.16 34.95
N THR A 196 -27.06 -5.52 36.06
CA THR A 196 -27.92 -5.38 37.24
C THR A 196 -28.11 -3.93 37.68
N THR A 197 -27.05 -3.19 37.99
CA THR A 197 -27.17 -1.77 38.38
C THR A 197 -26.12 -0.94 37.67
N ASN A 198 -26.56 0.08 36.93
CA ASN A 198 -25.66 0.92 36.17
C ASN A 198 -24.71 1.69 37.10
N PRO A 199 -23.42 1.80 36.74
CA PRO A 199 -22.52 2.73 37.41
C PRO A 199 -22.83 4.17 37.01
N ASN A 200 -22.45 5.13 37.85
CA ASN A 200 -22.33 6.53 37.45
C ASN A 200 -20.86 6.86 37.25
N LYS A 201 -20.56 7.55 36.15
CA LYS A 201 -19.23 8.13 35.90
C LYS A 201 -19.01 9.31 36.85
N ALA A 202 -17.75 9.66 37.08
CA ALA A 202 -17.43 10.93 37.73
C ALA A 202 -18.03 12.10 36.94
N THR A 203 -18.39 13.17 37.64
CA THR A 203 -18.99 14.38 37.05
C THR A 203 -17.99 15.09 36.12
N SER A 204 -16.70 14.93 36.39
CA SER A 204 -15.61 15.51 35.60
C SER A 204 -14.45 14.53 35.50
N PRO A 205 -14.54 13.52 34.61
CA PRO A 205 -13.45 12.59 34.35
C PRO A 205 -12.34 13.30 33.56
N ASP A 206 -11.08 12.88 33.78
CA ASP A 206 -9.93 13.38 33.02
C ASP A 206 -9.99 12.93 31.55
N ILE A 207 -10.51 11.72 31.31
CA ILE A 207 -10.75 11.17 29.98
C ILE A 207 -12.08 10.43 29.98
N ASP A 208 -12.89 10.66 28.96
CA ASP A 208 -14.10 9.89 28.68
C ASP A 208 -14.35 9.92 27.17
N LYS A 209 -13.79 8.93 26.47
CA LYS A 209 -13.73 8.93 25.01
C LYS A 209 -13.95 7.54 24.41
N VAL A 210 -14.74 7.51 23.36
CA VAL A 210 -14.86 6.37 22.45
C VAL A 210 -14.35 6.80 21.09
N THR A 211 -13.39 6.07 20.55
CA THR A 211 -12.90 6.28 19.19
C THR A 211 -12.99 4.99 18.42
N TRP A 212 -13.28 5.06 17.13
CA TRP A 212 -13.38 3.87 16.30
C TRP A 212 -12.83 4.10 14.90
N ARG A 213 -12.54 3.01 14.20
CA ARG A 213 -12.28 3.02 12.76
C ARG A 213 -12.81 1.73 12.13
N ARG A 214 -13.11 1.78 10.83
CA ARG A 214 -13.36 0.58 10.05
C ARG A 214 -12.07 -0.22 9.91
N VAL A 215 -12.18 -1.54 9.91
CA VAL A 215 -11.14 -2.51 9.55
C VAL A 215 -11.86 -3.67 8.87
N GLY A 216 -11.93 -3.64 7.55
CA GLY A 216 -12.70 -4.63 6.77
C GLY A 216 -14.20 -4.60 7.08
N GLY A 217 -14.74 -5.78 7.35
CA GLY A 217 -16.11 -5.99 7.83
C GLY A 217 -16.29 -5.77 9.35
N SER A 218 -15.28 -5.22 10.02
CA SER A 218 -15.27 -4.99 11.46
C SER A 218 -15.04 -3.52 11.79
N ALA A 219 -15.40 -3.12 13.00
CA ALA A 219 -15.00 -1.85 13.61
C ALA A 219 -13.95 -2.12 14.69
N GLU A 220 -12.78 -1.49 14.60
CA GLU A 220 -11.88 -1.38 15.74
C GLU A 220 -12.36 -0.21 16.62
N ILE A 221 -12.69 -0.49 17.87
CA ILE A 221 -13.26 0.46 18.82
C ILE A 221 -12.38 0.50 20.06
N ILE A 222 -12.11 1.71 20.54
CA ILE A 222 -11.38 1.98 21.77
C ILE A 222 -12.27 2.79 22.70
N TRP A 223 -12.61 2.24 23.86
CA TRP A 223 -13.17 2.98 24.98
C TRP A 223 -12.05 3.31 25.95
N ARG A 224 -11.83 4.59 26.21
CA ARG A 224 -10.83 5.07 27.16
C ARG A 224 -11.49 5.95 28.21
N TYR A 225 -11.22 5.65 29.46
CA TYR A 225 -11.70 6.43 30.58
C TYR A 225 -10.60 6.63 31.61
N LYS A 226 -10.57 7.81 32.20
CA LYS A 226 -9.69 8.16 33.31
C LYS A 226 -10.40 9.14 34.23
N GLN A 227 -10.28 8.94 35.52
CA GLN A 227 -10.75 9.88 36.53
C GLN A 227 -9.71 10.05 37.62
N SER A 228 -9.50 11.29 38.04
CA SER A 228 -8.72 11.66 39.22
C SER A 228 -9.61 12.02 40.42
N SER A 229 -10.93 12.08 40.21
CA SER A 229 -11.95 12.42 41.21
C SER A 229 -13.12 11.44 41.15
N THR A 230 -13.68 11.11 42.31
CA THR A 230 -14.86 10.23 42.45
C THR A 230 -16.17 11.02 42.60
N VAL A 231 -16.14 12.35 42.50
CA VAL A 231 -17.35 13.20 42.70
C VAL A 231 -18.43 12.86 41.67
N GLY A 232 -19.58 12.41 42.15
CA GLY A 232 -20.72 11.98 41.34
C GLY A 232 -20.60 10.57 40.76
N ALA A 233 -19.46 9.90 40.94
CA ALA A 233 -19.30 8.51 40.55
C ALA A 233 -20.00 7.58 41.56
N SER A 234 -20.60 6.50 41.07
CA SER A 234 -21.19 5.47 41.91
C SER A 234 -20.92 4.08 41.34
N ALA A 235 -20.74 3.12 42.24
CA ALA A 235 -20.55 1.72 41.88
C ALA A 235 -21.80 1.22 41.15
N GLY A 236 -21.58 0.55 40.02
CA GLY A 236 -22.57 -0.36 39.47
C GLY A 236 -22.37 -1.78 40.01
N SER A 237 -23.26 -2.67 39.61
CA SER A 237 -23.19 -4.10 39.91
C SER A 237 -23.44 -4.91 38.63
N GLY A 238 -22.92 -6.14 38.60
CA GLY A 238 -23.00 -6.99 37.41
C GLY A 238 -22.01 -6.56 36.32
N ASP A 239 -21.97 -7.30 35.23
CA ASP A 239 -21.01 -7.03 34.16
C ASP A 239 -21.27 -5.67 33.52
N TYR A 240 -20.23 -4.85 33.44
CA TYR A 240 -20.29 -3.59 32.71
C TYR A 240 -20.30 -3.83 31.21
N LEU A 241 -21.23 -3.14 30.56
CA LEU A 241 -21.55 -3.25 29.14
C LEU A 241 -21.27 -1.90 28.49
N TYR A 242 -20.46 -1.93 27.44
CA TYR A 242 -19.97 -0.78 26.72
C TYR A 242 -20.68 -0.72 25.38
N ALA A 243 -21.44 0.36 25.14
CA ALA A 243 -22.16 0.52 23.90
C ALA A 243 -21.20 0.70 22.72
N LEU A 244 -21.53 0.05 21.60
CA LEU A 244 -20.95 0.37 20.31
C LEU A 244 -21.32 1.80 19.91
N PRO A 245 -20.49 2.48 19.09
CA PRO A 245 -20.87 3.75 18.47
C PRO A 245 -22.22 3.69 17.74
N THR A 246 -22.94 4.82 17.71
CA THR A 246 -24.24 4.95 17.03
C THR A 246 -24.17 4.46 15.58
N GLY A 247 -25.20 3.74 15.14
CA GLY A 247 -25.30 3.19 13.78
C GLY A 247 -24.61 1.82 13.60
N MET A 248 -23.83 1.35 14.58
CA MET A 248 -23.20 0.03 14.51
C MET A 248 -24.09 -1.05 15.12
N THR A 249 -24.14 -2.21 14.47
CA THR A 249 -24.76 -3.43 14.98
C THR A 249 -23.79 -4.58 14.78
N VAL A 250 -23.55 -5.38 15.82
CA VAL A 250 -22.67 -6.55 15.75
C VAL A 250 -23.19 -7.53 14.71
N ASP A 251 -22.31 -8.12 13.91
CA ASP A 251 -22.65 -9.28 13.09
C ASP A 251 -22.68 -10.54 13.95
N THR A 252 -23.85 -10.84 14.49
CA THR A 252 -24.04 -12.03 15.33
C THR A 252 -24.05 -13.34 14.52
N THR A 253 -24.02 -13.27 13.18
CA THR A 253 -23.91 -14.46 12.32
C THR A 253 -22.47 -14.92 12.17
N LEU A 254 -21.52 -13.99 12.22
CA LEU A 254 -20.09 -14.28 12.21
C LEU A 254 -19.60 -14.74 13.59
N PHE A 255 -20.25 -14.28 14.66
CA PHE A 255 -19.90 -14.64 16.03
C PHE A 255 -21.14 -14.73 16.93
N PRO A 256 -21.37 -15.84 17.64
CA PRO A 256 -22.49 -15.93 18.58
C PRO A 256 -22.29 -14.95 19.74
N SER A 257 -23.20 -14.00 19.89
CA SER A 257 -23.29 -13.16 21.10
C SER A 257 -24.03 -13.94 22.19
N SER A 258 -23.50 -14.01 23.41
CA SER A 258 -24.19 -14.62 24.55
C SER A 258 -24.44 -13.57 25.64
N SER A 259 -25.73 -13.36 25.97
CA SER A 259 -26.12 -12.61 27.16
C SER A 259 -25.78 -13.39 28.44
N ALA A 260 -25.73 -14.72 28.35
CA ALA A 260 -25.14 -15.63 29.31
C ALA A 260 -23.64 -15.75 29.03
N GLY A 261 -22.84 -14.74 29.40
CA GLY A 261 -21.40 -14.81 29.21
C GLY A 261 -20.75 -15.93 30.05
N PRO A 262 -19.43 -16.15 29.90
CA PRO A 262 -18.77 -17.34 30.44
C PRO A 262 -18.93 -17.45 31.96
N THR A 263 -19.54 -18.52 32.45
CA THR A 263 -19.73 -18.80 33.87
C THR A 263 -18.52 -19.44 34.53
N SER A 264 -17.51 -19.83 33.74
CA SER A 264 -16.21 -20.34 34.20
C SER A 264 -15.09 -20.10 33.16
N GLU A 265 -13.85 -20.34 33.56
CA GLU A 265 -12.67 -20.33 32.67
C GLU A 265 -12.76 -21.38 31.53
N SER A 266 -13.64 -22.37 31.68
CA SER A 266 -13.93 -23.40 30.68
C SER A 266 -15.06 -23.04 29.70
N ASP A 267 -15.73 -21.90 29.88
CA ASP A 267 -16.79 -21.44 28.98
C ASP A 267 -16.19 -20.70 27.78
N ILE A 268 -15.72 -21.47 26.81
CA ILE A 268 -15.06 -21.02 25.58
C ILE A 268 -16.10 -20.44 24.57
N TYR A 269 -17.32 -20.11 25.00
CA TYR A 269 -18.43 -19.68 24.14
C TYR A 269 -18.77 -18.18 24.18
N ALA A 270 -17.85 -17.32 24.62
CA ALA A 270 -17.87 -15.90 24.24
C ALA A 270 -16.60 -15.60 23.47
N THR A 271 -16.71 -15.26 22.18
CA THR A 271 -15.55 -14.92 21.37
C THR A 271 -14.93 -13.63 21.89
N GLN A 272 -13.69 -13.72 22.36
CA GLN A 272 -12.90 -12.55 22.71
C GLN A 272 -12.65 -11.74 21.44
N VAL A 273 -13.12 -10.49 21.43
CA VAL A 273 -12.94 -9.54 20.33
C VAL A 273 -11.87 -8.50 20.63
N GLY A 274 -11.28 -8.54 21.81
CA GLY A 274 -10.09 -7.75 22.12
C GLY A 274 -9.70 -7.78 23.59
N THR A 275 -9.12 -6.69 24.07
CA THR A 275 -8.48 -6.61 25.38
C THR A 275 -9.07 -5.49 26.22
N ALA A 276 -9.00 -5.68 27.53
CA ALA A 276 -9.31 -4.68 28.53
C ALA A 276 -8.10 -4.53 29.47
N SER A 277 -7.74 -3.30 29.79
CA SER A 277 -6.67 -3.01 30.74
C SER A 277 -7.14 -1.97 31.74
N LEU A 278 -6.70 -2.11 32.98
CA LEU A 278 -7.01 -1.22 34.08
C LEU A 278 -5.74 -0.89 34.84
N GLY A 279 -5.53 0.39 35.12
CA GLY A 279 -4.54 0.87 36.07
C GLY A 279 -5.19 1.64 37.20
N ILE A 280 -4.70 1.40 38.41
CA ILE A 280 -4.98 2.18 39.62
C ILE A 280 -3.67 2.62 40.27
N ASP A 281 -3.68 3.78 40.93
CA ASP A 281 -2.48 4.38 41.54
C ASP A 281 -1.76 3.48 42.56
N SER A 282 -2.41 2.43 43.09
CA SER A 282 -1.77 1.46 44.00
C SER A 282 -0.82 0.47 43.34
N GLY A 283 -0.56 0.59 42.02
CA GLY A 283 0.39 -0.23 41.29
C GLY A 283 -0.14 -1.60 40.84
N GLU A 284 -1.45 -1.82 40.93
CA GLU A 284 -2.10 -3.02 40.41
C GLU A 284 -2.63 -2.77 39.00
N ASP A 285 -1.97 -3.36 38.00
CA ASP A 285 -2.47 -3.40 36.62
C ASP A 285 -3.30 -4.67 36.42
N GLY A 286 -4.59 -4.50 36.15
CA GLY A 286 -5.47 -5.62 35.80
C GLY A 286 -5.55 -5.79 34.28
N MET A 287 -5.36 -7.01 33.78
CA MET A 287 -5.56 -7.36 32.37
C MET A 287 -6.78 -8.26 32.20
N GLY A 288 -7.52 -8.05 31.11
CA GLY A 288 -8.72 -8.79 30.78
C GLY A 288 -9.02 -8.83 29.28
N GLY A 289 -10.09 -9.53 28.93
CA GLY A 289 -10.63 -9.61 27.58
C GLY A 289 -11.86 -8.73 27.38
N ALA A 290 -12.07 -8.33 26.14
CA ALA A 290 -13.31 -7.73 25.64
C ALA A 290 -14.10 -8.80 24.87
N TYR A 291 -15.38 -8.96 25.17
CA TYR A 291 -16.24 -10.02 24.62
C TYR A 291 -17.55 -9.43 24.11
N LEU A 292 -18.07 -9.95 23.00
CA LEU A 292 -19.39 -9.55 22.51
C LEU A 292 -20.47 -9.96 23.51
N TYR A 293 -21.39 -9.04 23.83
CA TYR A 293 -22.48 -9.31 24.76
C TYR A 293 -23.82 -9.46 24.03
N ASP A 294 -24.18 -8.45 23.25
CA ASP A 294 -25.38 -8.43 22.41
C ASP A 294 -25.08 -7.71 21.09
N SER A 295 -26.11 -7.45 20.28
CA SER A 295 -25.97 -6.78 18.98
C SER A 295 -25.47 -5.32 19.06
N SER A 296 -25.35 -4.75 20.26
CA SER A 296 -25.07 -3.33 20.51
C SER A 296 -24.00 -3.08 21.57
N LYS A 297 -23.52 -4.11 22.28
CA LYS A 297 -22.62 -3.94 23.43
C LYS A 297 -21.51 -4.99 23.48
N VAL A 298 -20.38 -4.55 24.02
CA VAL A 298 -19.24 -5.38 24.41
C VAL A 298 -19.16 -5.39 25.94
N ARG A 299 -18.71 -6.48 26.55
CA ARG A 299 -18.38 -6.56 27.97
C ARG A 299 -16.88 -6.72 28.18
N ALA A 300 -16.35 -6.22 29.29
CA ALA A 300 -14.98 -6.47 29.72
C ALA A 300 -14.94 -7.41 30.93
N ARG A 301 -14.01 -8.39 30.93
CA ARG A 301 -13.81 -9.35 32.03
C ARG A 301 -12.33 -9.72 32.19
N THR A 302 -11.88 -10.11 33.38
CA THR A 302 -10.50 -10.54 33.66
C THR A 302 -10.26 -12.01 33.31
N SER A 303 -9.04 -12.34 32.86
CA SER A 303 -8.50 -13.70 33.02
C SER A 303 -8.04 -13.85 34.48
N ASN A 304 -8.78 -14.66 35.21
CA ASN A 304 -8.55 -15.12 36.56
C ASN A 304 -7.12 -15.64 36.80
N ALA A 305 -6.21 -14.81 37.30
CA ALA A 305 -4.97 -15.29 37.97
C ALA A 305 -4.29 -14.29 38.93
N PHE A 306 -4.48 -12.96 38.81
CA PHE A 306 -3.59 -12.01 39.51
C PHE A 306 -4.23 -10.79 40.21
N SER A 307 -5.50 -10.82 40.62
CA SER A 307 -5.99 -9.74 41.50
C SER A 307 -7.00 -10.23 42.53
N THR A 308 -6.82 -9.75 43.75
CA THR A 308 -7.67 -9.93 44.94
C THR A 308 -9.12 -9.43 44.74
N TYR A 309 -9.40 -8.78 43.60
CA TYR A 309 -10.73 -8.37 43.15
C TYR A 309 -11.26 -9.37 42.12
N GLY A 310 -11.81 -10.48 42.60
CA GLY A 310 -12.63 -11.37 41.80
C GLY A 310 -13.86 -10.63 41.30
N SER A 311 -13.86 -10.27 40.01
CA SER A 311 -14.92 -9.63 39.23
C SER A 311 -14.76 -8.12 39.01
N TRP A 312 -14.20 -7.76 37.86
CA TRP A 312 -14.45 -6.48 37.17
C TRP A 312 -15.94 -6.23 36.86
N GLY A 313 -16.82 -7.19 37.16
CA GLY A 313 -18.28 -7.06 37.08
C GLY A 313 -18.92 -6.39 38.31
N SER A 314 -18.21 -5.59 39.10
CA SER A 314 -18.86 -4.68 40.07
C SER A 314 -17.90 -3.62 40.62
N GLY A 315 -18.41 -2.42 40.91
CA GLY A 315 -17.76 -1.47 41.82
C GLY A 315 -16.71 -0.52 41.25
N PHE A 316 -16.11 -0.80 40.09
CA PHE A 316 -14.87 -0.12 39.71
C PHE A 316 -14.98 1.39 39.38
N PHE A 317 -16.14 1.87 38.89
CA PHE A 317 -16.38 3.32 38.74
C PHE A 317 -16.35 4.09 40.07
N ALA A 318 -16.59 3.41 41.20
CA ALA A 318 -16.54 4.00 42.54
C ALA A 318 -15.46 3.35 43.41
N PHE A 319 -14.29 3.06 42.84
CA PHE A 319 -13.14 2.67 43.64
C PHE A 319 -12.83 3.80 44.63
N THR A 320 -13.09 3.56 45.91
CA THR A 320 -13.00 4.58 46.97
C THR A 320 -11.57 4.87 47.43
N VAL A 321 -10.57 4.17 46.90
CA VAL A 321 -9.21 4.22 47.46
C VAL A 321 -8.20 4.69 46.42
N ALA A 322 -7.94 6.00 46.48
CA ALA A 322 -6.83 6.77 45.90
C ALA A 322 -6.94 7.16 44.41
N ASN A 323 -7.73 8.22 44.18
CA ASN A 323 -7.45 9.40 43.33
C ASN A 323 -6.98 9.28 41.88
N ASN A 324 -6.83 8.09 41.30
CA ASN A 324 -6.56 7.96 39.88
C ASN A 324 -6.90 6.55 39.41
N VAL A 325 -7.86 6.51 38.50
CA VAL A 325 -8.36 5.28 37.93
C VAL A 325 -8.37 5.47 36.42
N GLY A 326 -7.76 4.55 35.67
CA GLY A 326 -7.76 4.61 34.21
C GLY A 326 -7.92 3.23 33.58
N TRP A 327 -8.83 3.10 32.62
CA TRP A 327 -8.96 1.86 31.85
C TRP A 327 -9.11 2.12 30.37
N THR A 328 -8.73 1.11 29.60
CA THR A 328 -8.87 1.07 28.15
C THR A 328 -9.42 -0.28 27.73
N ILE A 329 -10.45 -0.26 26.89
CA ILE A 329 -10.96 -1.43 26.20
C ILE A 329 -10.67 -1.21 24.72
N ARG A 330 -10.05 -2.19 24.07
CA ARG A 330 -9.86 -2.23 22.62
C ARG A 330 -10.54 -3.47 22.10
N ALA A 331 -11.44 -3.32 21.13
CA ALA A 331 -12.11 -4.45 20.51
C ALA A 331 -12.20 -4.29 19.00
N THR A 332 -11.99 -5.37 18.26
CA THR A 332 -12.29 -5.48 16.83
C THR A 332 -13.61 -6.22 16.70
N VAL A 333 -14.68 -5.46 16.49
CA VAL A 333 -16.05 -5.96 16.52
C VAL A 333 -16.56 -6.19 15.10
N PRO A 334 -16.96 -7.42 14.73
CA PRO A 334 -17.63 -7.70 13.46
C PRO A 334 -19.00 -7.01 13.44
N ILE A 335 -19.41 -6.45 12.31
CA ILE A 335 -20.62 -5.63 12.22
C ILE A 335 -21.48 -6.03 11.02
N SER A 336 -22.79 -6.19 11.25
CA SER A 336 -23.76 -6.71 10.28
C SER A 336 -24.11 -5.61 9.28
N GLY A 337 -23.19 -5.38 8.37
CA GLY A 337 -23.24 -4.23 7.47
C GLY A 337 -22.96 -2.92 8.20
N TRP A 338 -22.58 -1.92 7.41
CA TRP A 338 -22.47 -0.56 7.89
C TRP A 338 -23.82 0.13 7.68
N ASN A 339 -24.77 -0.10 8.59
CA ASN A 339 -26.04 0.60 8.54
C ASN A 339 -25.83 2.10 8.84
N ASN A 340 -26.51 2.91 8.03
CA ASN A 340 -26.39 4.37 7.89
C ASN A 340 -26.42 5.16 9.21
#